data_AF-A0A242W0U8-F1
#
_entry.id   AF-A0A242W0U8-F1
#
_cell.length_a   1.000
_cell.length_b   1.000
_cell.length_c   1.000
_cell.angle_alpha   90.00
_cell.angle_beta   90.00
_cell.angle_gamma   90.00
#
_symmetry.space_group_name_H-M   'P 1'
#
loop_
_entity.id
_entity.type
_entity.pdbx_description
1 polymer ?
#
loop_
_entity_poly.entity_id
_entity_poly.type
_entity_poly.pdbx_seq_one_letter_code
_entity_poly.pdbx_strand_id
1 'polypeptide(L)'
;MSEIINNREQENMNKFERQTILKEIIKNLHNGKSVEEVKAQFEEAVGNITIAEISKLEQALMEEEGIPVEEVQRLCSVHTAIFKGSIEEIHRFDKPEEQPGHPIHTFKLENKEIDMLVNFKLQLHYEHFEKEDSEKNVYKLIEDLNMLLDVDKHYSRKENLLFPYLEKYGIYGPTQVMWGIDDVIRNTIKDVKQKLINYNGDKQPVLDGVYYVICEASEMIFKEEHILFPMALQTLTEDEWVKIAHESEEIGYCLTGPAGVWKPERKVMQEEVMSEGFIRLETGILSLKQLELMLNHLPVDITYIDKDDVVRYFSHGKERIFARTKAIIGRTVQNCHPPKSVHVVEKLLEDFKSGSKDCEDFWIKFKDKYVYIRYFAIRSKDGEYIGTLEFTQNINPIQGIQGEKRILS
;
A
#
# COMPACT_ATOMS: atom_id res chain seq x y z
N MET A 1 -47.06 -30.26 -17.89
CA MET A 1 -46.85 -29.93 -16.48
C MET A 1 -45.48 -30.45 -16.09
N SER A 2 -44.52 -29.55 -15.93
CA SER A 2 -43.35 -29.77 -15.08
C SER A 2 -42.88 -28.39 -14.65
N GLU A 3 -43.02 -28.18 -13.35
CA GLU A 3 -42.72 -27.01 -12.55
C GLU A 3 -41.29 -26.51 -12.77
N ILE A 4 -41.14 -25.52 -13.66
CA ILE A 4 -40.05 -24.56 -13.56
C ILE A 4 -40.58 -23.49 -12.59
N ILE A 5 -40.48 -23.78 -11.30
CA ILE A 5 -40.81 -22.80 -10.25
C ILE A 5 -39.71 -21.73 -10.26
N ASN A 6 -40.11 -20.63 -10.86
CA ASN A 6 -39.76 -19.23 -10.69
C ASN A 6 -38.92 -18.79 -9.47
N ASN A 7 -37.65 -19.20 -9.37
CA ASN A 7 -36.73 -18.62 -8.38
C ASN A 7 -36.49 -17.11 -8.58
N ARG A 8 -36.66 -16.58 -9.80
CA ARG A 8 -36.53 -15.14 -10.09
C ARG A 8 -37.75 -14.32 -9.67
N GLU A 9 -38.96 -14.86 -9.74
CA GLU A 9 -40.13 -14.20 -9.14
C GLU A 9 -40.12 -14.30 -7.62
N GLN A 10 -39.62 -15.40 -7.02
CA GLN A 10 -39.52 -15.53 -5.56
C GLN A 10 -38.51 -14.55 -4.93
N GLU A 11 -37.34 -14.31 -5.55
CA GLU A 11 -36.39 -13.30 -5.07
C GLU A 11 -36.93 -11.87 -5.19
N ASN A 12 -37.67 -11.57 -6.27
CA ASN A 12 -38.31 -10.26 -6.46
C ASN A 12 -39.52 -10.06 -5.52
N MET A 13 -40.31 -11.11 -5.29
CA MET A 13 -41.40 -11.14 -4.31
C MET A 13 -40.89 -10.83 -2.90
N ASN A 14 -39.84 -11.51 -2.43
CA ASN A 14 -39.23 -11.28 -1.12
C ASN A 14 -38.71 -9.85 -0.95
N LYS A 15 -38.18 -9.25 -2.02
CA LYS A 15 -37.68 -7.87 -2.00
C LYS A 15 -38.82 -6.84 -1.92
N PHE A 16 -39.92 -7.08 -2.63
CA PHE A 16 -41.09 -6.20 -2.62
C PHE A 16 -41.87 -6.28 -1.30
N GLU A 17 -42.05 -7.48 -0.75
CA GLU A 17 -42.66 -7.68 0.57
C GLU A 17 -41.83 -7.01 1.68
N ARG A 18 -40.51 -7.18 1.67
CA ARG A 18 -39.60 -6.51 2.62
C ARG A 18 -39.63 -4.99 2.51
N GLN A 19 -39.68 -4.44 1.30
CA GLN A 19 -39.85 -2.99 1.10
C GLN A 19 -41.19 -2.49 1.61
N THR A 20 -42.25 -3.28 1.47
CA THR A 20 -43.60 -2.91 1.95
C THR A 20 -43.64 -2.87 3.48
N ILE A 21 -43.06 -3.86 4.15
CA ILE A 21 -42.99 -3.93 5.62
C ILE A 21 -42.15 -2.77 6.18
N LEU A 22 -41.00 -2.48 5.55
CA LEU A 22 -40.15 -1.34 5.93
C LEU A 22 -40.87 0.01 5.77
N LYS A 23 -41.62 0.19 4.69
CA LYS A 23 -42.47 1.39 4.50
C LYS A 23 -43.52 1.51 5.61
N GLU A 24 -44.13 0.41 6.02
CA GLU A 24 -45.14 0.39 7.09
C GLU A 24 -44.56 0.73 8.46
N ILE A 25 -43.36 0.23 8.77
CA ILE A 25 -42.64 0.56 10.02
C ILE A 25 -42.33 2.07 10.08
N ILE A 26 -41.91 2.66 8.97
CA ILE A 26 -41.59 4.09 8.91
C ILE A 26 -42.86 4.95 9.03
N LYS A 27 -43.97 4.54 8.42
CA LYS A 27 -45.29 5.18 8.63
C LYS A 27 -45.72 5.11 10.09
N ASN A 28 -45.49 3.98 10.75
CA ASN A 28 -45.81 3.78 12.16
C ASN A 28 -45.01 4.72 13.09
N LEU A 29 -43.73 4.92 12.81
CA LEU A 29 -42.88 5.90 13.51
C LEU A 29 -43.33 7.35 13.25
N HIS A 30 -43.71 7.67 12.01
CA HIS A 30 -44.25 8.99 11.68
C HIS A 30 -45.59 9.28 12.39
N ASN A 31 -46.44 8.26 12.53
CA ASN A 31 -47.72 8.35 13.23
C ASN A 31 -47.60 8.34 14.77
N GLY A 32 -46.38 8.43 15.33
CA GLY A 32 -46.15 8.63 16.76
C GLY A 32 -46.00 7.37 17.60
N LYS A 33 -45.81 6.19 16.99
CA LYS A 33 -45.41 4.99 17.76
C LYS A 33 -43.98 5.13 18.26
N SER A 34 -43.72 4.58 19.43
CA SER A 34 -42.38 4.60 20.03
C SER A 34 -41.43 3.63 19.32
N VAL A 35 -40.14 3.90 19.45
CA VAL A 35 -39.05 3.12 18.84
C VAL A 35 -39.05 1.67 19.34
N GLU A 36 -39.39 1.48 20.60
CA GLU A 36 -39.45 0.19 21.29
C GLU A 36 -40.58 -0.69 20.75
N GLU A 37 -41.71 -0.10 20.34
CA GLU A 37 -42.88 -0.83 19.83
C GLU A 37 -42.69 -1.37 18.41
N VAL A 38 -41.92 -0.68 17.59
CA VAL A 38 -41.63 -1.10 16.20
C VAL A 38 -40.36 -1.94 16.09
N LYS A 39 -39.53 -1.99 17.13
CA LYS A 39 -38.24 -2.70 17.13
C LYS A 39 -38.37 -4.20 16.82
N ALA A 40 -39.37 -4.87 17.39
CA ALA A 40 -39.59 -6.31 17.13
C ALA A 40 -40.03 -6.59 15.69
N GLN A 41 -40.89 -5.74 15.12
CA GLN A 41 -41.31 -5.83 13.70
C GLN A 41 -40.17 -5.50 12.75
N PHE A 42 -39.29 -4.60 13.16
CA PHE A 42 -38.09 -4.23 12.43
C PHE A 42 -37.08 -5.39 12.40
N GLU A 43 -36.75 -6.00 13.54
CA GLU A 43 -35.81 -7.14 13.61
C GLU A 43 -36.30 -8.38 12.84
N GLU A 44 -37.61 -8.62 12.78
CA GLU A 44 -38.20 -9.72 12.01
C GLU A 44 -38.16 -9.48 10.49
N ALA A 45 -38.28 -8.23 10.04
CA ALA A 45 -38.30 -7.84 8.63
C ALA A 45 -36.91 -7.54 8.04
N VAL A 46 -35.97 -7.15 8.90
CA VAL A 46 -34.67 -6.57 8.52
C VAL A 46 -33.56 -7.57 8.82
N GLY A 47 -33.32 -8.47 7.87
CA GLY A 47 -32.01 -9.12 7.75
C GLY A 47 -30.93 -8.12 7.31
N ASN A 48 -29.86 -8.59 6.65
CA ASN A 48 -28.78 -7.73 6.12
C ASN A 48 -29.34 -6.72 5.09
N ILE A 49 -29.59 -5.48 5.51
CA ILE A 49 -29.91 -4.33 4.64
C ILE A 49 -28.61 -3.60 4.29
N THR A 50 -28.44 -3.26 3.02
CA THR A 50 -27.31 -2.45 2.56
C THR A 50 -27.66 -0.96 2.55
N ILE A 51 -26.65 -0.09 2.66
CA ILE A 51 -26.81 1.37 2.60
C ILE A 51 -27.56 1.80 1.32
N ALA A 52 -27.28 1.14 0.20
CA ALA A 52 -27.96 1.40 -1.07
C ALA A 52 -29.47 1.04 -1.06
N GLU A 53 -29.89 0.10 -0.21
CA GLU A 53 -31.31 -0.23 -0.03
C GLU A 53 -32.03 0.80 0.84
N ILE A 54 -31.33 1.34 1.86
CA ILE A 54 -31.86 2.40 2.73
C ILE A 54 -32.10 3.68 1.93
N SER A 55 -31.12 4.13 1.15
CA SER A 55 -31.27 5.35 0.34
C SER A 55 -32.39 5.24 -0.71
N LYS A 56 -32.61 4.04 -1.29
CA LYS A 56 -33.74 3.81 -2.21
C LYS A 56 -35.09 3.85 -1.50
N LEU A 57 -35.16 3.36 -0.27
CA LEU A 57 -36.37 3.40 0.55
C LEU A 57 -36.72 4.84 0.94
N GLU A 58 -35.72 5.62 1.37
CA GLU A 58 -35.86 7.04 1.70
C GLU A 58 -36.36 7.85 0.51
N GLN A 59 -35.78 7.60 -0.67
CA GLN A 59 -36.21 8.24 -1.91
C GLN A 59 -37.65 7.85 -2.29
N ALA A 60 -38.02 6.57 -2.16
CA ALA A 60 -39.39 6.13 -2.43
C ALA A 60 -40.42 6.74 -1.46
N LEU A 61 -40.04 6.97 -0.19
CA LEU A 61 -40.90 7.62 0.80
C LEU A 61 -41.11 9.11 0.53
N MET A 62 -40.09 9.79 -0.02
CA MET A 62 -40.21 11.17 -0.46
C MET A 62 -41.09 11.31 -1.70
N GLU A 63 -40.90 10.42 -2.68
CA GLU A 63 -41.55 10.51 -4.00
C GLU A 63 -42.98 9.95 -4.00
N GLU A 64 -43.24 8.82 -3.33
CA GLU A 64 -44.55 8.14 -3.38
C GLU A 64 -45.49 8.57 -2.26
N GLU A 65 -44.95 8.84 -1.06
CA GLU A 65 -45.73 9.09 0.16
C GLU A 65 -45.69 10.57 0.59
N GLY A 66 -44.91 11.41 -0.10
CA GLY A 66 -44.84 12.86 0.12
C GLY A 66 -44.24 13.26 1.46
N ILE A 67 -43.41 12.41 2.07
CA ILE A 67 -42.79 12.69 3.37
C ILE A 67 -41.72 13.79 3.20
N PRO A 68 -41.75 14.88 3.99
CA PRO A 68 -40.76 15.95 3.91
C PRO A 68 -39.33 15.48 4.25
N VAL A 69 -38.33 16.05 3.59
CA VAL A 69 -36.90 15.75 3.78
C VAL A 69 -36.47 15.85 5.24
N GLU A 70 -36.97 16.86 5.95
CA GLU A 70 -36.67 17.10 7.37
C GLU A 70 -37.15 15.94 8.26
N GLU A 71 -38.26 15.30 7.91
CA GLU A 71 -38.81 14.15 8.64
C GLU A 71 -38.06 12.86 8.29
N VAL A 72 -37.59 12.70 7.04
CA VAL A 72 -36.68 11.62 6.64
C VAL A 72 -35.35 11.72 7.41
N GLN A 73 -34.81 12.93 7.57
CA GLN A 73 -33.61 13.19 8.38
C GLN A 73 -33.84 12.90 9.88
N ARG A 74 -35.03 13.24 10.41
CA ARG A 74 -35.42 12.86 11.78
C ARG A 74 -35.46 11.34 11.95
N LEU A 75 -35.97 10.62 10.96
CA LEU A 75 -35.98 9.16 10.94
C LEU A 75 -34.55 8.57 10.88
N CYS A 76 -33.58 9.19 10.19
CA CYS A 76 -32.17 8.76 10.25
C CYS A 76 -31.58 8.78 11.68
N SER A 77 -31.96 9.76 12.51
CA SER A 77 -31.49 9.85 13.90
C SER A 77 -32.07 8.74 14.79
N VAL A 78 -33.32 8.33 14.53
CA VAL A 78 -33.98 7.19 15.19
C VAL A 78 -33.38 5.87 14.70
N HIS A 79 -33.10 5.75 13.40
CA HIS A 79 -32.44 4.59 12.78
C HIS A 79 -31.09 4.31 13.43
N THR A 80 -30.27 5.32 13.68
CA THR A 80 -28.96 5.18 14.33
C THR A 80 -29.07 4.57 15.74
N ALA A 81 -30.14 4.89 16.48
CA ALA A 81 -30.38 4.35 17.81
C ALA A 81 -30.89 2.89 17.81
N ILE A 82 -31.69 2.51 16.81
CA ILE A 82 -32.19 1.13 16.61
C ILE A 82 -31.07 0.23 16.08
N PHE A 83 -30.29 0.73 15.11
CA PHE A 83 -29.21 -0.02 14.47
C PHE A 83 -27.97 -0.21 15.36
N LYS A 84 -27.71 0.69 16.32
CA LYS A 84 -26.65 0.52 17.32
C LYS A 84 -26.77 -0.77 18.15
N GLY A 85 -27.98 -1.29 18.33
CA GLY A 85 -28.23 -2.51 19.12
C GLY A 85 -28.17 -3.81 18.31
N SER A 86 -28.46 -3.78 17.01
CA SER A 86 -28.72 -4.99 16.22
C SER A 86 -27.85 -5.12 14.96
N ILE A 87 -26.98 -4.15 14.66
CA ILE A 87 -26.07 -4.19 13.49
C ILE A 87 -24.58 -4.30 13.84
N GLU A 88 -24.18 -4.24 15.12
CA GLU A 88 -22.77 -3.98 15.45
C GLU A 88 -21.95 -5.11 16.10
N GLU A 89 -22.49 -6.31 16.35
CA GLU A 89 -21.72 -7.34 17.07
C GLU A 89 -21.46 -8.68 16.35
N ILE A 90 -22.03 -8.93 15.17
CA ILE A 90 -21.90 -10.26 14.53
C ILE A 90 -21.09 -10.24 13.22
N HIS A 91 -20.79 -9.07 12.63
CA HIS A 91 -20.07 -8.96 11.34
C HIS A 91 -18.91 -7.94 11.29
N ARG A 92 -18.45 -7.40 12.43
CA ARG A 92 -17.41 -6.35 12.48
C ARG A 92 -16.02 -6.74 11.96
N PHE A 93 -15.81 -7.97 11.47
CA PHE A 93 -14.49 -8.44 11.03
C PHE A 93 -14.44 -8.98 9.60
N ASP A 94 -15.53 -8.89 8.82
CA ASP A 94 -15.60 -9.49 7.48
C ASP A 94 -14.90 -8.66 6.38
N LYS A 95 -14.58 -7.38 6.63
CA LYS A 95 -13.93 -6.50 5.66
C LYS A 95 -12.47 -6.20 6.05
N PRO A 96 -11.48 -6.44 5.16
CA PRO A 96 -10.07 -6.20 5.46
C PRO A 96 -9.77 -4.78 5.97
N GLU A 97 -10.45 -3.76 5.44
CA GLU A 97 -10.27 -2.36 5.80
C GLU A 97 -10.79 -1.96 7.19
N GLU A 98 -11.52 -2.85 7.86
CA GLU A 98 -12.01 -2.66 9.23
C GLU A 98 -11.14 -3.45 10.24
N GLN A 99 -10.18 -4.25 9.77
CA GLN A 99 -9.32 -5.05 10.62
C GLN A 99 -8.17 -4.21 11.21
N PRO A 100 -7.95 -4.25 12.54
CA PRO A 100 -6.82 -3.58 13.17
C PRO A 100 -5.47 -3.97 12.53
N GLY A 101 -4.72 -2.95 12.14
CA GLY A 101 -3.41 -3.08 11.51
C GLY A 101 -3.44 -3.12 9.97
N HIS A 102 -4.61 -3.27 9.34
CA HIS A 102 -4.69 -3.19 7.88
C HIS A 102 -4.32 -1.76 7.44
N PRO A 103 -3.55 -1.56 6.35
CA PRO A 103 -3.11 -0.22 5.96
C PRO A 103 -4.25 0.80 5.80
N ILE A 104 -5.35 0.42 5.13
CA ILE A 104 -6.54 1.29 5.00
C ILE A 104 -7.20 1.59 6.35
N HIS A 105 -7.25 0.63 7.28
CA HIS A 105 -7.77 0.89 8.62
C HIS A 105 -6.95 1.97 9.31
N THR A 106 -5.62 1.87 9.21
CA THR A 106 -4.70 2.87 9.78
C THR A 106 -4.86 4.24 9.09
N PHE A 107 -4.95 4.30 7.76
CA PHE A 107 -5.22 5.57 7.07
C PHE A 107 -6.54 6.22 7.51
N LYS A 108 -7.61 5.44 7.69
CA LYS A 108 -8.89 5.96 8.20
C LYS A 108 -8.79 6.48 9.64
N LEU A 109 -8.01 5.82 10.49
CA LEU A 109 -7.76 6.32 11.84
C LEU A 109 -7.02 7.66 11.81
N GLU A 110 -6.01 7.79 10.96
CA GLU A 110 -5.29 9.05 10.81
C GLU A 110 -6.19 10.15 10.23
N ASN A 111 -7.02 9.84 9.23
CA ASN A 111 -7.99 10.78 8.67
C ASN A 111 -8.95 11.31 9.71
N LYS A 112 -9.40 10.45 10.63
CA LYS A 112 -10.21 10.87 11.77
C LYS A 112 -9.48 11.83 12.71
N GLU A 113 -8.20 11.59 12.99
CA GLU A 113 -7.41 12.50 13.84
C GLU A 113 -7.09 13.82 13.13
N ILE A 114 -6.81 13.79 11.82
CA ILE A 114 -6.63 14.98 10.99
C ILE A 114 -7.92 15.79 10.95
N ASP A 115 -9.07 15.15 10.69
CA ASP A 115 -10.39 15.78 10.74
C ASP A 115 -10.65 16.43 12.10
N MET A 116 -10.33 15.73 13.20
CA MET A 116 -10.48 16.26 14.55
C MET A 116 -9.60 17.51 14.79
N LEU A 117 -8.36 17.48 14.33
CA LEU A 117 -7.43 18.58 14.46
C LEU A 117 -7.89 19.79 13.63
N VAL A 118 -8.30 19.57 12.39
CA VAL A 118 -8.65 20.60 11.42
C VAL A 118 -10.01 21.22 11.71
N ASN A 119 -11.07 20.40 11.85
CA ASN A 119 -12.45 20.88 11.94
C ASN A 119 -12.90 21.24 13.37
N PHE A 120 -12.14 20.86 14.41
CA PHE A 120 -12.42 21.32 15.77
C PHE A 120 -11.37 22.27 16.32
N LYS A 121 -10.09 21.86 16.41
CA LYS A 121 -9.07 22.70 17.07
C LYS A 121 -8.67 23.90 16.21
N LEU A 122 -8.23 23.64 14.98
CA LEU A 122 -7.76 24.67 14.07
C LEU A 122 -8.89 25.62 13.67
N GLN A 123 -10.08 25.09 13.38
CA GLN A 123 -11.29 25.91 13.13
C GLN A 123 -11.65 26.81 14.32
N LEU A 124 -11.61 26.30 15.56
CA LEU A 124 -11.88 27.12 16.75
C LEU A 124 -10.85 28.24 16.92
N HIS A 125 -9.57 27.93 16.77
CA HIS A 125 -8.52 28.93 16.90
C HIS A 125 -8.50 29.93 15.73
N TYR A 126 -8.91 29.51 14.53
CA TYR A 126 -9.16 30.37 13.39
C TYR A 126 -10.22 31.43 13.73
N GLU A 127 -11.38 31.02 14.25
CA GLU A 127 -12.46 31.95 14.62
C GLU A 127 -12.07 32.92 15.75
N HIS A 128 -11.24 32.45 16.70
CA HIS A 128 -10.70 33.33 17.74
C HIS A 128 -9.71 34.35 17.18
N PHE A 129 -8.82 33.94 16.27
CA PHE A 129 -7.87 34.83 15.61
C PHE A 129 -8.54 35.86 14.70
N GLU A 130 -9.59 35.45 13.98
CA GLU A 130 -10.42 36.33 13.16
C GLU A 130 -11.03 37.47 13.99
N LYS A 131 -11.59 37.14 15.16
CA LYS A 131 -12.12 38.13 16.11
C LYS A 131 -11.02 39.00 16.72
N GLU A 132 -9.91 38.40 17.14
CA GLU A 132 -8.81 39.08 17.83
C GLU A 132 -7.47 38.40 17.54
N ASP A 133 -6.51 39.13 16.96
CA ASP A 133 -5.17 38.65 16.60
C ASP A 133 -4.16 38.81 17.74
N SER A 134 -4.62 38.57 18.97
CA SER A 134 -3.76 38.60 20.15
C SER A 134 -2.59 37.61 19.99
N GLU A 135 -1.45 37.89 20.64
CA GLU A 135 -0.31 36.98 20.64
C GLU A 135 -0.71 35.56 21.06
N LYS A 136 -1.63 35.43 22.02
CA LYS A 136 -2.18 34.15 22.45
C LYS A 136 -2.84 33.37 21.30
N ASN A 137 -3.66 34.03 20.49
CA ASN A 137 -4.36 33.39 19.38
C ASN A 137 -3.39 33.05 18.22
N VAL A 138 -2.40 33.91 17.97
CA VAL A 138 -1.29 33.63 17.04
C VAL A 138 -0.53 32.36 17.47
N TYR A 139 -0.13 32.27 18.75
CA TYR A 139 0.57 31.08 19.25
C TYR A 139 -0.27 29.81 19.16
N LYS A 140 -1.59 29.91 19.37
CA LYS A 140 -2.50 28.76 19.25
C LYS A 140 -2.59 28.24 17.81
N LEU A 141 -2.69 29.12 16.82
CA LEU A 141 -2.62 28.70 15.41
C LEU A 141 -1.27 28.08 15.06
N ILE A 142 -0.16 28.62 15.56
CA ILE A 142 1.17 28.02 15.36
C ILE A 142 1.24 26.61 15.97
N GLU A 143 0.69 26.42 17.17
CA GLU A 143 0.63 25.13 17.85
C GLU A 143 -0.13 24.08 17.03
N ASP A 144 -1.31 24.44 16.51
CA ASP A 144 -2.12 23.55 15.69
C ASP A 144 -1.46 23.22 14.36
N LEU A 145 -0.90 24.22 13.66
CA LEU A 145 -0.19 24.00 12.40
C LEU A 145 1.07 23.16 12.60
N ASN A 146 1.74 23.28 13.75
CA ASN A 146 2.86 22.42 14.11
C ASN A 146 2.44 20.95 14.24
N MET A 147 1.30 20.69 14.89
CA MET A 147 0.74 19.35 14.96
C MET A 147 0.32 18.84 13.57
N LEU A 148 -0.30 19.70 12.76
CA LEU A 148 -0.79 19.33 11.43
C LEU A 148 0.33 19.02 10.44
N LEU A 149 1.55 19.54 10.63
CA LEU A 149 2.71 19.17 9.79
C LEU A 149 3.02 17.67 9.81
N ASP A 150 2.53 16.92 10.82
CA ASP A 150 2.65 15.47 10.88
C ASP A 150 1.91 14.75 9.73
N VAL A 151 0.97 15.44 9.05
CA VAL A 151 0.28 14.96 7.84
C VAL A 151 1.25 14.57 6.72
N ASP A 152 2.48 15.09 6.74
CA ASP A 152 3.54 14.70 5.81
C ASP A 152 3.80 13.19 5.80
N LYS A 153 3.69 12.51 6.95
CA LYS A 153 3.84 11.05 7.04
C LYS A 153 2.66 10.33 6.38
N HIS A 154 1.44 10.81 6.59
CA HIS A 154 0.24 10.24 5.99
C HIS A 154 0.32 10.31 4.46
N TYR A 155 0.60 11.51 3.92
CA TYR A 155 0.77 11.73 2.49
C TYR A 155 1.96 10.95 1.93
N SER A 156 3.11 10.96 2.61
CA SER A 156 4.29 10.20 2.18
C SER A 156 4.01 8.70 2.08
N ARG A 157 3.25 8.10 3.01
CA ARG A 157 2.87 6.68 2.88
C ARG A 157 1.92 6.44 1.71
N LYS A 158 0.94 7.32 1.51
CA LYS A 158 0.03 7.24 0.36
C LYS A 158 0.82 7.34 -0.96
N GLU A 159 1.71 8.31 -1.06
CA GLU A 159 2.52 8.62 -2.25
C GLU A 159 3.56 7.55 -2.58
N ASN A 160 4.25 7.02 -1.57
CA ASN A 160 5.38 6.11 -1.78
C ASN A 160 5.04 4.64 -1.61
N LEU A 161 3.94 4.31 -0.92
CA LEU A 161 3.53 2.93 -0.67
C LEU A 161 2.20 2.54 -1.31
N LEU A 162 1.26 3.47 -1.53
CA LEU A 162 -0.05 3.11 -2.12
C LEU A 162 -0.11 3.40 -3.63
N PHE A 163 0.31 4.60 -4.06
CA PHE A 163 0.27 5.01 -5.46
C PHE A 163 1.08 4.10 -6.39
N PRO A 164 2.32 3.65 -6.06
CA PRO A 164 3.10 2.82 -6.99
C PRO A 164 2.41 1.49 -7.33
N TYR A 165 1.64 0.92 -6.40
CA TYR A 165 0.87 -0.29 -6.68
C TYR A 165 -0.34 0.02 -7.57
N LEU A 166 -1.08 1.10 -7.32
CA LEU A 166 -2.17 1.51 -8.21
C LEU A 166 -1.68 1.80 -9.64
N GLU A 167 -0.52 2.45 -9.77
CA GLU A 167 0.12 2.77 -11.04
C GLU A 167 0.57 1.52 -11.80
N LYS A 168 1.01 0.47 -11.09
CA LYS A 168 1.30 -0.84 -11.68
C LYS A 168 0.06 -1.46 -12.35
N TYR A 169 -1.14 -1.15 -11.86
CA TYR A 169 -2.41 -1.58 -12.46
C TYR A 169 -2.97 -0.56 -13.46
N GLY A 170 -2.19 0.45 -13.87
CA GLY A 170 -2.55 1.41 -14.91
C GLY A 170 -3.35 2.63 -14.43
N ILE A 171 -3.45 2.84 -13.12
CA ILE A 171 -4.20 3.94 -12.51
C ILE A 171 -3.24 5.10 -12.21
N TYR A 172 -3.07 6.02 -13.17
CA TYR A 172 -2.13 7.14 -13.05
C TYR A 172 -2.80 8.50 -12.77
N GLY A 173 -4.01 8.72 -13.29
CA GLY A 173 -4.68 10.02 -13.19
C GLY A 173 -4.99 10.45 -11.75
N PRO A 174 -5.71 9.62 -10.97
CA PRO A 174 -6.01 9.93 -9.58
C PRO A 174 -4.77 10.10 -8.69
N THR A 175 -3.73 9.27 -8.87
CA THR A 175 -2.52 9.33 -8.04
C THR A 175 -1.75 10.63 -8.23
N GLN A 176 -1.56 11.07 -9.49
CA GLN A 176 -0.86 12.31 -9.81
C GLN A 176 -1.62 13.55 -9.34
N VAL A 177 -2.94 13.57 -9.50
CA VAL A 177 -3.77 14.71 -9.07
C VAL A 177 -3.77 14.84 -7.55
N MET A 178 -3.92 13.73 -6.82
CA MET A 178 -3.91 13.76 -5.35
C MET A 178 -2.55 14.20 -4.81
N TRP A 179 -1.44 13.69 -5.36
CA TRP A 179 -0.09 14.14 -4.99
C TRP A 179 0.07 15.65 -5.14
N GLY A 180 -0.37 16.21 -6.28
CA GLY A 180 -0.28 17.65 -6.52
C GLY A 180 -1.03 18.47 -5.44
N ILE A 181 -2.18 17.98 -4.97
CA ILE A 181 -2.93 18.62 -3.89
C ILE A 181 -2.21 18.44 -2.54
N ASP A 182 -1.65 17.26 -2.27
CA ASP A 182 -0.86 16.98 -1.05
C ASP A 182 0.33 17.96 -0.93
N ASP A 183 1.04 18.23 -2.03
CA ASP A 183 2.13 19.21 -2.09
C ASP A 183 1.62 20.63 -1.78
N VAL A 184 0.47 21.02 -2.32
CA VAL A 184 -0.12 22.35 -2.09
C VAL A 184 -0.56 22.51 -0.63
N ILE A 185 -1.17 21.50 -0.03
CA ILE A 185 -1.52 21.50 1.39
C ILE A 185 -0.26 21.63 2.25
N ARG A 186 0.75 20.78 2.04
CA ARG A 186 2.04 20.80 2.78
C ARG A 186 2.73 22.16 2.70
N ASN A 187 2.76 22.76 1.50
CA ASN A 187 3.37 24.07 1.30
C ASN A 187 2.56 25.20 1.96
N THR A 188 1.23 25.15 1.90
CA THR A 188 0.38 26.18 2.50
C THR A 188 0.48 26.17 4.02
N ILE A 189 0.50 24.98 4.66
CA ILE A 189 0.72 24.86 6.11
C ILE A 189 2.04 25.54 6.51
N LYS A 190 3.13 25.29 5.77
CA LYS A 190 4.45 25.87 6.02
C LYS A 190 4.45 27.40 5.84
N ASP A 191 3.82 27.89 4.77
CA ASP A 191 3.73 29.32 4.47
C ASP A 191 2.93 30.08 5.53
N VAL A 192 1.73 29.60 5.87
CA VAL A 192 0.86 30.21 6.90
C VAL A 192 1.54 30.22 8.25
N LYS A 193 2.19 29.12 8.63
CA LYS A 193 2.99 29.06 9.87
C LYS A 193 4.11 30.11 9.87
N GLN A 194 4.81 30.28 8.75
CA GLN A 194 5.88 31.29 8.66
C GLN A 194 5.35 32.72 8.74
N LYS A 195 4.16 32.99 8.18
CA LYS A 195 3.45 34.27 8.32
C LYS A 195 3.05 34.54 9.77
N LEU A 196 2.59 33.53 10.50
CA LEU A 196 2.27 33.64 11.93
C LEU A 196 3.51 33.85 12.81
N ILE A 197 4.64 33.21 12.49
CA ILE A 197 5.91 33.42 13.22
C ILE A 197 6.42 34.86 13.06
N ASN A 198 6.28 35.43 11.86
CA ASN A 198 6.69 36.81 11.57
C ASN A 198 5.48 37.74 11.50
N TYR A 199 4.48 37.49 12.33
CA TYR A 199 3.21 38.19 12.25
C TYR A 199 3.38 39.69 12.48
N ASN A 200 2.83 40.48 11.57
CA ASN A 200 3.00 41.94 11.51
C ASN A 200 1.67 42.71 11.62
N GLY A 201 0.58 42.02 11.95
CA GLY A 201 -0.78 42.59 12.03
C GLY A 201 -1.62 42.42 10.76
N ASP A 202 -1.06 41.88 9.66
CA ASP A 202 -1.83 41.59 8.45
C ASP A 202 -2.56 40.23 8.57
N LYS A 203 -3.81 40.28 9.06
CA LYS A 203 -4.63 39.08 9.33
C LYS A 203 -5.03 38.32 8.07
N GLN A 204 -5.38 39.03 7.00
CA GLN A 204 -6.13 38.44 5.89
C GLN A 204 -5.36 37.29 5.20
N PRO A 205 -4.06 37.43 4.88
CA PRO A 205 -3.30 36.33 4.26
C PRO A 205 -3.13 35.10 5.15
N VAL A 206 -3.22 35.27 6.47
CA VAL A 206 -3.20 34.17 7.44
C VAL A 206 -4.56 33.49 7.47
N LEU A 207 -5.65 34.26 7.56
CA LEU A 207 -7.02 33.74 7.55
C LEU A 207 -7.29 32.94 6.27
N ASP A 208 -7.01 33.52 5.10
CA ASP A 208 -7.23 32.86 3.82
C ASP A 208 -6.46 31.53 3.72
N GLY A 209 -5.21 31.51 4.21
CA GLY A 209 -4.37 30.32 4.18
C GLY A 209 -4.80 29.24 5.18
N VAL A 210 -5.18 29.61 6.41
CA VAL A 210 -5.71 28.64 7.39
C VAL A 210 -7.03 28.06 6.88
N TYR A 211 -7.94 28.89 6.38
CA TYR A 211 -9.22 28.43 5.82
C TYR A 211 -9.01 27.47 4.65
N TYR A 212 -8.09 27.81 3.73
CA TYR A 212 -7.72 26.93 2.62
C TYR A 212 -7.21 25.57 3.10
N VAL A 213 -6.32 25.54 4.09
CA VAL A 213 -5.83 24.29 4.69
C VAL A 213 -6.98 23.47 5.29
N ILE A 214 -7.93 24.11 5.97
CA ILE A 214 -9.08 23.42 6.57
C ILE A 214 -9.94 22.75 5.49
N CYS A 215 -10.28 23.50 4.44
CA CYS A 215 -11.10 23.00 3.35
C CYS A 215 -10.41 21.88 2.58
N GLU A 216 -9.17 22.07 2.16
CA GLU A 216 -8.46 21.09 1.32
C GLU A 216 -8.09 19.82 2.08
N ALA A 217 -7.73 19.90 3.36
CA ALA A 217 -7.51 18.71 4.18
C ALA A 217 -8.79 17.88 4.32
N SER A 218 -9.93 18.53 4.56
CA SER A 218 -11.24 17.87 4.63
C SER A 218 -11.64 17.26 3.27
N GLU A 219 -11.39 17.96 2.18
CA GLU A 219 -11.65 17.45 0.83
C GLU A 219 -10.74 16.28 0.46
N MET A 220 -9.47 16.31 0.88
CA MET A 220 -8.53 15.21 0.68
C MET A 220 -8.99 13.95 1.43
N ILE A 221 -9.39 14.09 2.70
CA ILE A 221 -9.98 12.98 3.49
C ILE A 221 -11.18 12.37 2.75
N PHE A 222 -12.08 13.21 2.22
CA PHE A 222 -13.23 12.74 1.47
C PHE A 222 -12.80 11.94 0.22
N LYS A 223 -11.88 12.48 -0.60
CA LYS A 223 -11.35 11.82 -1.80
C LYS A 223 -10.67 10.49 -1.45
N GLU A 224 -9.93 10.46 -0.36
CA GLU A 224 -9.26 9.26 0.11
C GLU A 224 -10.26 8.17 0.50
N GLU A 225 -11.21 8.48 1.37
CA GLU A 225 -12.14 7.48 1.90
C GLU A 225 -13.18 7.01 0.89
N HIS A 226 -13.60 7.87 -0.04
CA HIS A 226 -14.70 7.58 -0.96
C HIS A 226 -14.24 7.24 -2.37
N ILE A 227 -12.98 7.53 -2.73
CA ILE A 227 -12.45 7.29 -4.07
C ILE A 227 -11.20 6.42 -4.02
N LEU A 228 -10.15 6.87 -3.34
CA LEU A 228 -8.85 6.21 -3.38
C LEU A 228 -8.85 4.85 -2.67
N PHE A 229 -9.33 4.79 -1.43
CA PHE A 229 -9.30 3.56 -0.64
C PHE A 229 -10.22 2.47 -1.22
N PRO A 230 -11.47 2.77 -1.63
CA PRO A 230 -12.30 1.78 -2.31
C PRO A 230 -11.66 1.27 -3.60
N MET A 231 -11.06 2.16 -4.40
CA MET A 231 -10.33 1.78 -5.61
C MET A 231 -9.13 0.87 -5.29
N ALA A 232 -8.35 1.22 -4.27
CA ALA A 232 -7.22 0.41 -3.85
C ALA A 232 -7.63 -0.97 -3.34
N LEU A 233 -8.68 -1.06 -2.53
CA LEU A 233 -9.19 -2.33 -2.02
C LEU A 233 -9.67 -3.27 -3.14
N GLN A 234 -10.22 -2.70 -4.21
CA GLN A 234 -10.66 -3.48 -5.38
C GLN A 234 -9.53 -3.89 -6.32
N THR A 235 -8.37 -3.22 -6.22
CA THR A 235 -7.27 -3.37 -7.19
C THR A 235 -6.10 -4.18 -6.61
N LEU A 236 -5.71 -3.92 -5.36
CA LEU A 236 -4.51 -4.50 -4.75
C LEU A 236 -4.79 -5.90 -4.19
N THR A 237 -3.78 -6.75 -4.31
CA THR A 237 -3.81 -8.09 -3.72
C THR A 237 -3.47 -8.05 -2.23
N GLU A 238 -3.89 -9.08 -1.48
CA GLU A 238 -3.57 -9.22 -0.05
C GLU A 238 -2.05 -9.18 0.22
N ASP A 239 -1.26 -9.78 -0.66
CA ASP A 239 0.21 -9.75 -0.58
C ASP A 239 0.81 -8.35 -0.73
N GLU A 240 0.22 -7.52 -1.59
CA GLU A 240 0.64 -6.13 -1.77
C GLU A 240 0.27 -5.32 -0.52
N TRP A 241 -0.91 -5.56 0.07
CA TRP A 241 -1.29 -4.96 1.35
C TRP A 241 -0.36 -5.34 2.50
N VAL A 242 0.10 -6.60 2.56
CA VAL A 242 1.07 -7.03 3.59
C VAL A 242 2.37 -6.26 3.45
N LYS A 243 2.86 -6.04 2.23
CA LYS A 243 4.07 -5.24 1.99
C LYS A 243 3.89 -3.79 2.42
N ILE A 244 2.78 -3.17 2.02
CA ILE A 244 2.43 -1.81 2.43
C ILE A 244 2.40 -1.71 3.97
N ALA A 245 1.82 -2.70 4.65
CA ALA A 245 1.77 -2.72 6.11
C ALA A 245 3.17 -2.76 6.76
N HIS A 246 4.09 -3.57 6.22
CA HIS A 246 5.45 -3.68 6.74
C HIS A 246 6.29 -2.43 6.46
N GLU A 247 6.23 -1.89 5.24
CA GLU A 247 7.02 -0.72 4.82
C GLU A 247 6.47 0.60 5.41
N SER A 248 5.23 0.60 5.90
CA SER A 248 4.62 1.78 6.54
C SER A 248 5.38 2.26 7.79
N GLU A 249 6.02 1.35 8.51
CA GLU A 249 6.76 1.67 9.73
C GLU A 249 8.05 2.46 9.45
N GLU A 250 8.63 2.30 8.25
CA GLU A 250 9.84 3.03 7.84
C GLU A 250 9.57 4.53 7.62
N ILE A 251 8.36 4.86 7.16
CA ILE A 251 7.91 6.25 6.98
C ILE A 251 7.33 6.81 8.30
N GLY A 252 6.62 5.97 9.05
CA GLY A 252 5.98 6.33 10.32
C GLY A 252 4.53 6.76 10.17
N TYR A 253 3.91 7.16 11.30
CA TYR A 253 2.48 7.46 11.39
C TYR A 253 2.14 8.88 11.81
N CYS A 254 0.99 9.37 11.32
CA CYS A 254 0.47 10.72 11.49
C CYS A 254 -0.54 10.76 12.63
N LEU A 255 -0.23 11.49 13.72
CA LEU A 255 -1.07 11.69 14.92
C LEU A 255 -1.45 10.43 15.73
N THR A 256 -1.63 9.29 15.09
CA THR A 256 -1.98 7.99 15.69
C THR A 256 -1.29 6.85 14.97
N GLY A 257 -1.13 5.71 15.64
CA GLY A 257 -0.50 4.52 15.09
C GLY A 257 -1.50 3.41 14.71
N PRO A 258 -1.02 2.29 14.15
CA PRO A 258 -1.87 1.16 13.82
C PRO A 258 -2.46 0.54 15.11
N ALA A 259 -3.75 0.20 15.07
CA ALA A 259 -4.46 -0.41 16.21
C ALA A 259 -4.08 -1.90 16.47
N GLY A 260 -3.15 -2.45 15.70
CA GLY A 260 -2.69 -3.83 15.81
C GLY A 260 -1.75 -4.21 14.67
N VAL A 261 -1.29 -5.46 14.68
CA VAL A 261 -0.55 -6.04 13.56
C VAL A 261 -1.52 -6.86 12.73
N TRP A 262 -1.68 -6.49 11.46
CA TRP A 262 -2.55 -7.22 10.55
C TRP A 262 -1.87 -8.50 10.07
N LYS A 263 -2.57 -9.61 10.25
CA LYS A 263 -2.16 -10.93 9.79
C LYS A 263 -3.33 -11.49 8.98
N PRO A 264 -3.28 -11.44 7.64
CA PRO A 264 -4.37 -11.98 6.85
C PRO A 264 -4.55 -13.48 7.12
N GLU A 265 -5.80 -13.94 7.13
CA GLU A 265 -6.13 -15.36 7.20
C GLU A 265 -5.72 -16.04 5.89
N ARG A 266 -4.45 -16.47 5.83
CA ARG A 266 -4.00 -17.32 4.73
C ARG A 266 -4.76 -18.65 4.82
N LYS A 267 -5.77 -18.83 3.98
CA LYS A 267 -6.06 -20.18 3.47
C LYS A 267 -4.74 -20.65 2.89
N VAL A 268 -4.20 -21.75 3.43
CA VAL A 268 -3.03 -22.42 2.89
C VAL A 268 -3.39 -22.85 1.46
N MET A 269 -3.25 -21.94 0.51
CA MET A 269 -3.01 -22.31 -0.86
C MET A 269 -1.70 -23.07 -0.79
N GLN A 270 -1.78 -24.37 -1.08
CA GLN A 270 -0.60 -25.19 -1.34
C GLN A 270 0.37 -24.36 -2.18
N GLU A 271 1.63 -24.36 -1.76
CA GLU A 271 2.78 -23.77 -2.46
C GLU A 271 2.99 -24.45 -3.82
N GLU A 272 2.01 -24.40 -4.71
CA GLU A 272 2.07 -24.88 -6.07
C GLU A 272 1.15 -24.04 -6.92
N VAL A 273 1.56 -22.80 -7.19
CA VAL A 273 1.24 -22.19 -8.46
C VAL A 273 2.48 -21.45 -8.94
N MET A 274 3.33 -22.16 -9.68
CA MET A 274 3.99 -21.56 -10.82
C MET A 274 2.88 -20.95 -11.69
N SER A 275 2.50 -19.71 -11.44
CA SER A 275 1.64 -18.98 -12.36
C SER A 275 2.48 -18.77 -13.61
N GLU A 276 1.94 -19.20 -14.75
CA GLU A 276 2.63 -19.32 -16.02
C GLU A 276 3.64 -18.18 -16.27
N GLY A 277 4.92 -18.48 -16.08
CA GLY A 277 6.05 -17.65 -16.52
C GLY A 277 6.69 -16.68 -15.51
N PHE A 278 6.12 -16.43 -14.31
CA PHE A 278 6.65 -15.42 -13.36
C PHE A 278 7.26 -16.02 -12.07
N ILE A 279 8.44 -15.52 -11.70
CA ILE A 279 9.16 -15.81 -10.46
C ILE A 279 9.00 -14.63 -9.50
N ARG A 280 8.52 -14.90 -8.28
CA ARG A 280 8.48 -13.93 -7.18
C ARG A 280 9.74 -14.06 -6.32
N LEU A 281 10.49 -12.97 -6.22
CA LEU A 281 11.62 -12.77 -5.33
C LEU A 281 11.17 -11.89 -4.15
N GLU A 282 11.98 -11.85 -3.08
CA GLU A 282 11.71 -10.99 -1.91
C GLU A 282 11.55 -9.51 -2.31
N THR A 283 12.39 -9.04 -3.24
CA THR A 283 12.46 -7.64 -3.68
C THR A 283 11.88 -7.38 -5.08
N GLY A 284 11.14 -8.32 -5.68
CA GLY A 284 10.58 -8.10 -7.01
C GLY A 284 9.88 -9.30 -7.64
N ILE A 285 9.24 -9.09 -8.79
CA ILE A 285 8.59 -10.15 -9.56
C ILE A 285 9.09 -10.04 -11.00
N LEU A 286 9.66 -11.13 -11.52
CA LEU A 286 10.24 -11.18 -12.87
C LEU A 286 9.73 -12.41 -13.60
N SER A 287 9.41 -12.28 -14.88
CA SER A 287 9.28 -13.48 -15.71
C SER A 287 10.61 -14.20 -15.85
N LEU A 288 10.58 -15.52 -16.09
CA LEU A 288 11.79 -16.29 -16.42
C LEU A 288 12.61 -15.62 -17.55
N LYS A 289 11.90 -15.12 -18.57
CA LYS A 289 12.51 -14.39 -19.70
C LYS A 289 13.17 -13.09 -19.26
N GLN A 290 12.54 -12.30 -18.39
CA GLN A 290 13.13 -11.06 -17.87
C GLN A 290 14.36 -11.34 -17.00
N LEU A 291 14.30 -12.36 -16.15
CA LEU A 291 15.43 -12.76 -15.30
C LEU A 291 16.64 -13.19 -16.15
N GLU A 292 16.42 -14.02 -17.17
CA GLU A 292 17.47 -14.43 -18.10
C GLU A 292 18.06 -13.23 -18.86
N LEU A 293 17.22 -12.35 -19.40
CA LEU A 293 17.68 -11.17 -20.14
C LEU A 293 18.45 -10.19 -19.25
N MET A 294 18.02 -9.98 -18.01
CA MET A 294 18.70 -9.12 -17.05
C MET A 294 20.12 -9.63 -16.78
N LEU A 295 20.25 -10.91 -16.41
CA LEU A 295 21.55 -11.53 -16.12
C LEU A 295 22.49 -11.54 -17.33
N ASN A 296 21.95 -11.69 -18.55
CA ASN A 296 22.73 -11.64 -19.79
C ASN A 296 23.16 -10.21 -20.20
N HIS A 297 22.52 -9.17 -19.66
CA HIS A 297 22.86 -7.77 -19.95
C HIS A 297 23.80 -7.15 -18.92
N LEU A 298 24.06 -7.82 -17.79
CA LEU A 298 25.06 -7.34 -16.85
C LEU A 298 26.43 -7.26 -17.54
N PRO A 299 27.25 -6.24 -17.26
CA PRO A 299 28.58 -6.08 -17.85
C PRO A 299 29.62 -7.01 -17.21
N VAL A 300 29.20 -8.21 -16.82
CA VAL A 300 29.94 -9.22 -16.06
C VAL A 300 29.47 -10.62 -16.49
N ASP A 301 30.38 -11.58 -16.49
CA ASP A 301 30.07 -12.99 -16.66
C ASP A 301 29.84 -13.61 -15.27
N ILE A 302 28.74 -14.35 -15.11
CA ILE A 302 28.38 -15.03 -13.87
C ILE A 302 28.33 -16.53 -14.12
N THR A 303 28.91 -17.34 -13.24
CA THR A 303 28.70 -18.80 -13.21
C THR A 303 28.29 -19.20 -11.80
N TYR A 304 27.21 -19.98 -11.69
CA TYR A 304 26.75 -20.53 -10.42
C TYR A 304 27.03 -22.02 -10.34
N ILE A 305 27.65 -22.41 -9.23
CA ILE A 305 27.98 -23.79 -8.85
C ILE A 305 27.19 -24.08 -7.59
N ASP A 306 26.46 -25.19 -7.55
CA ASP A 306 25.68 -25.54 -6.35
C ASP A 306 26.53 -26.16 -5.23
N LYS A 307 25.88 -26.53 -4.13
CA LYS A 307 26.51 -27.19 -2.98
C LYS A 307 27.23 -28.51 -3.30
N ASP A 308 26.82 -29.19 -4.37
CA ASP A 308 27.37 -30.46 -4.83
C ASP A 308 28.51 -30.26 -5.85
N ASP A 309 29.01 -29.03 -5.96
CA ASP A 309 30.07 -28.59 -6.89
C ASP A 309 29.70 -28.76 -8.37
N VAL A 310 28.39 -28.77 -8.68
CA VAL A 310 27.86 -28.91 -10.03
C VAL A 310 27.54 -27.54 -10.62
N VAL A 311 28.00 -27.29 -11.85
CA VAL A 311 27.66 -26.06 -12.58
C VAL A 311 26.18 -26.08 -12.95
N ARG A 312 25.40 -25.13 -12.42
CA ARG A 312 23.95 -25.03 -12.65
C ARG A 312 23.56 -23.93 -13.61
N TYR A 313 24.33 -22.85 -13.65
CA TYR A 313 24.00 -21.70 -14.47
C TYR A 313 25.27 -20.96 -14.89
N PHE A 314 25.22 -20.34 -16.07
CA PHE A 314 26.14 -19.28 -16.45
C PHE A 314 25.42 -18.24 -17.30
N SER A 315 25.80 -16.97 -17.18
CA SER A 315 25.24 -15.88 -17.98
C SER A 315 25.83 -15.85 -19.39
N HIS A 316 25.03 -15.40 -20.35
CA HIS A 316 25.42 -15.18 -21.73
C HIS A 316 25.67 -13.69 -21.99
N GLY A 317 26.74 -13.16 -21.37
CA GLY A 317 27.16 -11.76 -21.54
C GLY A 317 27.59 -11.43 -22.98
N LYS A 318 27.42 -10.16 -23.39
CA LYS A 318 27.82 -9.67 -24.72
C LYS A 318 29.33 -9.72 -24.96
N GLU A 319 30.15 -9.54 -23.92
CA GLU A 319 31.61 -9.55 -23.98
C GLU A 319 32.23 -10.73 -23.23
N ARG A 320 32.08 -11.94 -23.78
CA ARG A 320 32.60 -13.15 -23.12
C ARG A 320 34.11 -13.09 -22.95
N ILE A 321 34.59 -13.29 -21.71
CA ILE A 321 36.02 -13.35 -21.41
C ILE A 321 36.51 -14.80 -21.51
N PHE A 322 35.74 -15.73 -20.95
CA PHE A 322 35.98 -17.16 -21.05
C PHE A 322 34.82 -17.84 -21.79
N ALA A 323 35.13 -18.60 -22.84
CA ALA A 323 34.12 -19.34 -23.57
C ALA A 323 33.58 -20.49 -22.71
N ARG A 324 32.27 -20.46 -22.43
CA ARG A 324 31.51 -21.59 -21.86
C ARG A 324 30.52 -22.13 -22.90
N THR A 325 30.43 -23.44 -23.02
CA THR A 325 29.42 -24.13 -23.84
C THR A 325 28.30 -24.65 -22.96
N LYS A 326 27.06 -24.76 -23.46
CA LYS A 326 25.94 -25.34 -22.70
C LYS A 326 26.23 -26.75 -22.15
N ALA A 327 27.17 -27.48 -22.76
CA ALA A 327 27.65 -28.78 -22.29
C ALA A 327 28.33 -28.79 -20.90
N ILE A 328 28.63 -27.64 -20.30
CA ILE A 328 29.17 -27.59 -18.93
C ILE A 328 28.09 -27.71 -17.85
N ILE A 329 26.83 -27.41 -18.18
CA ILE A 329 25.73 -27.50 -17.22
C ILE A 329 25.59 -28.96 -16.80
N GLY A 330 25.57 -29.21 -15.48
CA GLY A 330 25.54 -30.56 -14.92
C GLY A 330 26.90 -31.24 -14.77
N ARG A 331 28.01 -30.60 -15.19
CA ARG A 331 29.37 -31.09 -14.90
C ARG A 331 29.86 -30.56 -13.57
N THR A 332 30.66 -31.35 -12.87
CA THR A 332 31.36 -30.89 -11.67
C THR A 332 32.46 -29.90 -12.03
N VAL A 333 32.71 -28.92 -11.17
CA VAL A 333 33.66 -27.82 -11.44
C VAL A 333 35.10 -28.32 -11.64
N GLN A 334 35.49 -29.41 -10.97
CA GLN A 334 36.82 -30.04 -11.08
C GLN A 334 37.07 -30.51 -12.52
N ASN A 335 36.04 -31.02 -13.18
CA ASN A 335 36.10 -31.50 -14.55
C ASN A 335 36.08 -30.37 -15.61
N CYS A 336 35.89 -29.12 -15.19
CA CYS A 336 35.91 -27.94 -16.03
C CYS A 336 37.26 -27.20 -16.03
N HIS A 337 38.23 -27.66 -15.20
CA HIS A 337 39.54 -27.04 -15.05
C HIS A 337 40.68 -28.00 -15.45
N PRO A 338 41.81 -27.49 -15.97
CA PRO A 338 42.99 -28.31 -16.24
C PRO A 338 43.55 -28.96 -14.95
N PRO A 339 44.14 -30.18 -15.00
CA PRO A 339 44.62 -30.91 -13.82
C PRO A 339 45.56 -30.10 -12.92
N LYS A 340 46.37 -29.23 -13.51
CA LYS A 340 47.31 -28.34 -12.82
C LYS A 340 46.64 -27.27 -11.93
N SER A 341 45.34 -27.02 -12.06
CA SER A 341 44.60 -25.99 -11.32
C SER A 341 43.43 -26.55 -10.50
N VAL A 342 43.10 -27.84 -10.65
CA VAL A 342 41.96 -28.47 -9.93
C VAL A 342 42.16 -28.38 -8.41
N HIS A 343 43.37 -28.65 -7.90
CA HIS A 343 43.66 -28.60 -6.47
C HIS A 343 43.43 -27.21 -5.84
N VAL A 344 43.59 -26.13 -6.61
CA VAL A 344 43.30 -24.77 -6.13
C VAL A 344 41.80 -24.55 -6.01
N VAL A 345 41.02 -25.05 -6.98
CA VAL A 345 39.56 -24.97 -6.99
C VAL A 345 38.96 -25.80 -5.86
N GLU A 346 39.45 -27.02 -5.65
CA GLU A 346 39.00 -27.90 -4.56
C GLU A 346 39.23 -27.26 -3.20
N LYS A 347 40.44 -26.75 -2.95
CA LYS A 347 40.76 -26.04 -1.71
C LYS A 347 39.86 -24.83 -1.49
N LEU A 348 39.59 -24.05 -2.54
CA LEU A 348 38.72 -22.88 -2.43
C LEU A 348 37.28 -23.27 -2.05
N LEU A 349 36.74 -24.33 -2.67
CA LEU A 349 35.42 -24.84 -2.33
C LEU A 349 35.36 -25.41 -0.90
N GLU A 350 36.42 -26.08 -0.44
CA GLU A 350 36.53 -26.53 0.96
C GLU A 350 36.56 -25.36 1.95
N ASP A 351 37.32 -24.30 1.65
CA ASP A 351 37.37 -23.08 2.46
C ASP A 351 35.98 -22.42 2.55
N PHE A 352 35.22 -22.41 1.45
CA PHE A 352 33.85 -21.88 1.42
C PHE A 352 32.85 -22.77 2.16
N LYS A 353 32.90 -24.10 1.95
CA LYS A 353 32.02 -25.06 2.63
C LYS A 353 32.23 -25.06 4.14
N SER A 354 33.48 -24.92 4.60
CA SER A 354 33.84 -24.89 6.02
C SER A 354 33.53 -23.57 6.71
N GLY A 355 33.25 -22.50 5.96
CA GLY A 355 33.10 -21.15 6.53
C GLY A 355 34.42 -20.43 6.80
N SER A 356 35.56 -20.99 6.35
CA SER A 356 36.88 -20.37 6.52
C SER A 356 37.05 -19.12 5.65
N LYS A 357 36.33 -19.05 4.53
CA LYS A 357 36.27 -17.89 3.63
C LYS A 357 34.87 -17.66 3.10
N ASP A 358 34.58 -16.40 2.76
CA ASP A 358 33.34 -16.01 2.06
C ASP A 358 33.61 -15.45 0.67
N CYS A 359 34.83 -14.99 0.39
CA CYS A 359 35.23 -14.55 -0.95
C CYS A 359 36.70 -14.82 -1.25
N GLU A 360 37.05 -14.86 -2.54
CA GLU A 360 38.42 -14.93 -3.04
C GLU A 360 38.53 -14.22 -4.40
N ASP A 361 39.55 -13.41 -4.57
CA ASP A 361 39.68 -12.50 -5.72
C ASP A 361 40.97 -12.76 -6.51
N PHE A 362 40.87 -12.75 -7.83
CA PHE A 362 41.98 -12.91 -8.76
C PHE A 362 41.94 -11.83 -9.84
N TRP A 363 43.10 -11.39 -10.30
CA TRP A 363 43.20 -10.48 -11.44
C TRP A 363 44.32 -10.92 -12.37
N ILE A 364 44.01 -11.01 -13.66
CA ILE A 364 44.95 -11.46 -14.69
C ILE A 364 44.84 -10.59 -15.93
N LYS A 365 45.98 -10.38 -16.59
CA LYS A 365 45.99 -9.87 -17.96
C LYS A 365 45.76 -11.05 -18.90
N PHE A 366 44.69 -11.00 -19.67
CA PHE A 366 44.35 -12.06 -20.63
C PHE A 366 44.05 -11.43 -21.98
N LYS A 367 44.93 -11.68 -22.96
CA LYS A 367 44.93 -10.99 -24.25
C LYS A 367 44.98 -9.46 -24.06
N ASP A 368 44.02 -8.75 -24.63
CA ASP A 368 43.82 -7.30 -24.58
C ASP A 368 42.94 -6.85 -23.39
N LYS A 369 42.53 -7.78 -22.52
CA LYS A 369 41.65 -7.51 -21.37
C LYS A 369 42.41 -7.55 -20.05
N TYR A 370 41.97 -6.72 -19.10
CA TYR A 370 42.37 -6.86 -17.70
C TYR A 370 41.20 -7.45 -16.93
N VAL A 371 41.31 -8.74 -16.62
CA VAL A 371 40.21 -9.55 -16.10
C VAL A 371 40.29 -9.60 -14.59
N TYR A 372 39.20 -9.22 -13.94
CA TYR A 372 38.98 -9.40 -12.51
C TYR A 372 37.98 -10.53 -12.30
N ILE A 373 38.37 -11.53 -11.53
CA ILE A 373 37.61 -12.74 -11.23
C ILE A 373 37.39 -12.76 -9.72
N ARG A 374 36.16 -12.98 -9.29
CA ARG A 374 35.80 -13.09 -7.88
C ARG A 374 34.98 -14.34 -7.66
N TYR A 375 35.24 -15.02 -6.56
CA TYR A 375 34.44 -16.15 -6.12
C TYR A 375 33.78 -15.77 -4.79
N PHE A 376 32.50 -16.11 -4.64
CA PHE A 376 31.72 -15.86 -3.43
C PHE A 376 31.08 -17.15 -2.94
N ALA A 377 31.18 -17.41 -1.64
CA ALA A 377 30.35 -18.42 -0.98
C ALA A 377 28.92 -17.88 -0.85
N ILE A 378 27.95 -18.58 -1.43
CA ILE A 378 26.52 -18.25 -1.27
C ILE A 378 25.99 -19.06 -0.10
N ARG A 379 25.39 -18.35 0.86
CA ARG A 379 24.79 -18.94 2.06
C ARG A 379 23.31 -18.58 2.19
N SER A 380 22.53 -19.45 2.82
CA SER A 380 21.14 -19.17 3.19
C SER A 380 21.05 -18.17 4.35
N LYS A 381 19.83 -17.74 4.70
CA LYS A 381 19.58 -16.87 5.88
C LYS A 381 20.05 -17.53 7.19
N ASP A 382 20.07 -18.87 7.25
CA ASP A 382 20.54 -19.65 8.40
C ASP A 382 22.07 -19.91 8.38
N GLY A 383 22.79 -19.35 7.40
CA GLY A 383 24.25 -19.51 7.25
C GLY A 383 24.69 -20.81 6.55
N GLU A 384 23.75 -21.62 6.07
CA GLU A 384 24.06 -22.86 5.34
C GLU A 384 24.68 -22.54 3.98
N TYR A 385 25.81 -23.18 3.63
CA TYR A 385 26.41 -23.06 2.30
C TYR A 385 25.52 -23.71 1.24
N ILE A 386 25.06 -22.92 0.26
CA ILE A 386 24.19 -23.38 -0.83
C ILE A 386 24.87 -23.43 -2.20
N GLY A 387 26.05 -22.81 -2.34
CA GLY A 387 26.83 -22.85 -3.57
C GLY A 387 27.92 -21.79 -3.66
N THR A 388 28.55 -21.69 -4.82
CA THR A 388 29.58 -20.69 -5.14
C THR A 388 29.18 -19.89 -6.37
N LEU A 389 29.37 -18.57 -6.29
CA LEU A 389 29.24 -17.66 -7.43
C LEU A 389 30.62 -17.29 -7.97
N GLU A 390 30.90 -17.59 -9.23
CA GLU A 390 32.01 -17.01 -9.98
C GLU A 390 31.52 -15.76 -10.71
N PHE A 391 32.21 -14.64 -10.50
CA PHE A 391 32.00 -13.35 -11.14
C PHE A 391 33.25 -13.01 -11.94
N THR A 392 33.09 -12.59 -13.19
CA THR A 392 34.23 -12.19 -14.05
C THR A 392 33.92 -10.89 -14.80
N GLN A 393 34.83 -9.92 -14.76
CA GLN A 393 34.66 -8.63 -15.43
C GLN A 393 35.94 -8.14 -16.09
N ASN A 394 35.83 -7.50 -17.26
CA ASN A 394 36.92 -6.74 -17.85
C ASN A 394 36.95 -5.36 -17.21
N ILE A 395 37.91 -5.13 -16.32
CA ILE A 395 38.04 -3.86 -15.58
C ILE A 395 38.89 -2.83 -16.32
N ASN A 396 39.46 -3.16 -17.48
CA ASN A 396 40.29 -2.24 -18.26
C ASN A 396 39.55 -0.92 -18.61
N PRO A 397 38.27 -0.94 -19.08
CA PRO A 397 37.53 0.31 -19.33
C PRO A 397 37.25 1.10 -18.05
N ILE A 398 37.04 0.40 -16.92
CA ILE A 398 36.75 1.02 -15.62
C ILE A 398 37.98 1.75 -15.10
N GLN A 399 39.17 1.14 -15.22
CA GLN A 399 40.44 1.77 -14.83
C GLN A 399 40.79 3.01 -15.70
N GLY A 400 40.18 3.14 -16.88
CA GLY A 400 40.34 4.31 -17.74
C GLY A 400 39.44 5.49 -17.42
N ILE A 401 38.48 5.35 -16.49
CA ILE A 401 37.59 6.45 -16.11
C ILE A 401 38.38 7.51 -15.33
N GLN A 402 38.21 8.78 -15.73
CA GLN A 402 38.83 9.94 -15.08
C GLN A 402 37.79 11.05 -14.90
N GLY A 403 38.00 11.88 -13.86
CA GLY A 403 37.08 12.98 -13.55
C GLY A 403 35.68 12.48 -13.17
N GLU A 404 34.66 13.24 -13.53
CA GLU A 404 33.26 12.93 -13.21
C GLU A 404 32.35 13.17 -14.42
N LYS A 405 31.36 12.31 -14.61
CA LYS A 405 30.28 12.50 -15.60
C LYS A 405 28.93 12.45 -14.88
N ARG A 406 28.36 13.62 -14.59
CA ARG A 406 27.14 13.77 -13.76
C ARG A 406 25.84 13.92 -14.56
N ILE A 407 25.93 14.16 -15.88
CA ILE A 407 24.79 14.34 -16.78
C ILE A 407 25.08 13.68 -18.14
N LEU A 408 24.02 13.35 -18.87
CA LEU A 408 24.12 12.83 -20.24
C LEU A 408 24.88 13.82 -21.12
N SER A 409 25.82 13.30 -21.92
CA SER A 409 26.59 14.04 -22.92
C SER A 409 26.09 13.72 -24.30
#